data_AF-A0A953XUM9-F1
#
_entry.id   AF-A0A953XUM9-F1
#
_cell.length_a   1.000
_cell.length_b   1.000
_cell.length_c   1.000
_cell.angle_alpha   90.00
_cell.angle_beta   90.00
_cell.angle_gamma   90.00
#
_symmetry.space_group_name_H-M   'P 1'
#
loop_
_entity.id
_entity.type
_entity.pdbx_description
1 polymer ?
#
loop_
_entity_poly.entity_id
_entity_poly.type
_entity_poly.pdbx_seq_one_letter_code
_entity_poly.pdbx_strand_id
1 'polypeptide(L)'
;MKTKAFLICALLLFGWAVQFPALAQDTVAEDQGGSGFDEAKLSDEQKANVKVLDSVLGTIRTQFYDKKYGGHDLKEMRARYLERVAKAEAGVPLHKVLRTMLGEFKVSHLTVMEGEAYTEHFAPEMDNTKRRQTGFDISELEPGEYFVSDVLTGGAAEAAGIKRGDRVIELEGNPIEGNELLLDAGGDPGLPNQHAHYFVRNPADGVLNVKVRRHADDREPMNFEVTPTNINMIQATKNSVTIIEFEGRKFGYIRFWHFLHDGMTSALKRALKKEWDMCDGLIIDLRGRGGSPNVMNACFAPFGDPPPMSMFPGMPGRKIDYNMPKWDRPVVALQDSGSRSAKEVYAHNWKYLEIGPLVGESTPGAVLGSTFAELPDGSYLLYPAQNARDLSWGKTELEGNPVEPTHPVKDLLEYAAGQDTIKEAGIKVLYELVKDLPAPTKEEPKDNSPEEEEGF
;
A
#
# COMPACT_ATOMS: atom_id res chain seq x y z
N MET A 1 24.21 -55.62 -4.47
CA MET A 1 24.24 -54.16 -4.74
C MET A 1 22.89 -53.59 -4.36
N LYS A 2 22.85 -52.75 -3.31
CA LYS A 2 21.64 -52.10 -2.79
C LYS A 2 21.51 -50.72 -3.44
N THR A 3 20.42 -50.45 -4.16
CA THR A 3 20.05 -49.10 -4.58
C THR A 3 19.14 -48.50 -3.52
N LYS A 4 19.60 -47.38 -2.92
CA LYS A 4 18.79 -46.52 -2.03
C LYS A 4 18.18 -45.39 -2.86
N ALA A 5 16.91 -45.14 -2.60
CA ALA A 5 16.15 -43.99 -3.05
C ALA A 5 16.67 -42.68 -2.44
N PHE A 6 16.54 -41.58 -3.17
CA PHE A 6 16.47 -40.23 -2.62
C PHE A 6 15.28 -39.50 -3.27
N LEU A 7 14.32 -39.17 -2.43
CA LEU A 7 13.16 -38.33 -2.71
C LEU A 7 13.63 -36.88 -2.61
N ILE A 8 13.48 -36.08 -3.67
CA ILE A 8 13.67 -34.63 -3.62
C ILE A 8 12.29 -33.99 -3.73
N CYS A 9 11.82 -33.41 -2.62
CA CYS A 9 10.65 -32.55 -2.56
C CYS A 9 10.95 -31.24 -3.30
N ALA A 10 10.26 -30.99 -4.42
CA ALA A 10 10.27 -29.70 -5.09
C ALA A 10 9.28 -28.74 -4.39
N LEU A 11 9.83 -27.80 -3.62
CA LEU A 11 9.14 -26.58 -3.19
C LEU A 11 8.93 -25.68 -4.43
N LEU A 12 7.71 -25.62 -4.95
CA LEU A 12 7.33 -24.64 -5.97
C LEU A 12 7.11 -23.27 -5.29
N LEU A 13 8.22 -22.57 -5.04
CA LEU A 13 8.24 -21.13 -4.84
C LEU A 13 7.93 -20.49 -6.20
N PHE A 14 6.68 -20.07 -6.42
CA PHE A 14 6.39 -19.09 -7.48
C PHE A 14 6.86 -17.72 -7.01
N GLY A 15 8.18 -17.55 -6.95
CA GLY A 15 8.78 -16.26 -7.22
C GLY A 15 8.49 -15.96 -8.67
N TRP A 16 7.61 -15.00 -8.94
CA TRP A 16 7.64 -14.33 -10.22
C TRP A 16 8.92 -13.52 -10.24
N ALA A 17 10.02 -14.16 -10.64
CA ALA A 17 10.98 -13.44 -11.44
C ALA A 17 10.19 -13.02 -12.68
N VAL A 18 9.64 -11.80 -12.65
CA VAL A 18 9.38 -11.08 -13.88
C VAL A 18 10.75 -11.03 -14.54
N GLN A 19 11.01 -11.94 -15.49
CA GLN A 19 12.03 -11.67 -16.46
C GLN A 19 11.56 -10.40 -17.14
N PHE A 20 12.15 -9.27 -16.74
CA PHE A 20 12.09 -8.06 -17.54
C PHE A 20 12.51 -8.50 -18.94
N PRO A 21 11.63 -8.41 -19.96
CA PRO A 21 12.16 -8.42 -21.30
C PRO A 21 13.16 -7.28 -21.31
N ALA A 22 14.42 -7.57 -21.66
CA ALA A 22 15.38 -6.53 -21.96
C ALA A 22 14.64 -5.51 -22.83
N LEU A 23 14.60 -4.25 -22.39
CA LEU A 23 14.02 -3.16 -23.18
C LEU A 23 14.60 -3.32 -24.58
N ALA A 24 13.78 -3.77 -25.52
CA ALA A 24 14.17 -3.75 -26.91
C ALA A 24 14.49 -2.28 -27.17
N GLN A 25 15.74 -1.98 -27.50
CA GLN A 25 16.13 -0.72 -28.11
C GLN A 25 15.51 -0.69 -29.51
N ASP A 26 14.18 -0.64 -29.57
CA ASP A 26 13.48 -0.35 -30.80
C ASP A 26 13.65 1.14 -31.02
N THR A 27 14.44 1.45 -32.05
CA THR A 27 14.66 2.78 -32.59
C THR A 27 13.34 3.55 -32.63
N VAL A 28 13.28 4.62 -31.85
CA VAL A 28 12.18 5.59 -31.87
C VAL A 28 12.10 6.14 -33.29
N ALA A 29 11.10 5.70 -34.06
CA ALA A 29 10.79 6.33 -35.33
C ALA A 29 10.26 7.73 -35.03
N GLU A 30 10.97 8.76 -35.50
CA GLU A 30 10.52 10.14 -35.52
C GLU A 30 9.26 10.25 -36.39
N ASP A 31 8.08 10.25 -35.77
CA ASP A 31 6.81 10.53 -36.45
C ASP A 31 6.29 11.91 -36.01
N GLN A 32 6.52 12.90 -36.88
CA GLN A 32 6.21 14.31 -36.63
C GLN A 32 4.71 14.59 -36.71
N GLY A 33 4.03 14.54 -35.55
CA GLY A 33 2.75 15.21 -35.34
C GLY A 33 3.00 16.67 -34.92
N GLY A 34 2.68 17.62 -35.80
CA GLY A 34 3.06 19.03 -35.66
C GLY A 34 2.44 19.73 -34.45
N SER A 35 3.20 19.86 -33.38
CA SER A 35 2.98 20.76 -32.24
C SER A 35 3.25 22.24 -32.57
N GLY A 36 3.75 22.55 -33.77
CA GLY A 36 4.29 23.87 -34.13
C GLY A 36 5.60 24.21 -33.40
N PHE A 37 6.05 23.33 -32.49
CA PHE A 37 7.27 23.49 -31.71
C PHE A 37 8.43 22.80 -32.44
N ASP A 38 9.50 23.57 -32.69
CA ASP A 38 10.63 23.14 -33.51
C ASP A 38 11.61 22.29 -32.69
N GLU A 39 11.37 20.97 -32.64
CA GLU A 39 12.21 20.02 -31.90
C GLU A 39 13.69 20.02 -32.37
N ALA A 40 13.97 20.44 -33.61
CA ALA A 40 15.32 20.49 -34.15
C ALA A 40 16.23 21.52 -33.44
N LYS A 41 15.62 22.50 -32.75
CA LYS A 41 16.34 23.57 -32.03
C LYS A 41 16.50 23.31 -30.53
N LEU A 42 16.05 22.17 -30.03
CA LEU A 42 16.16 21.84 -28.62
C LEU A 42 17.61 21.67 -28.17
N SER A 43 17.92 22.18 -26.97
CA SER A 43 19.16 21.84 -26.28
C SER A 43 19.16 20.35 -25.88
N ASP A 44 20.33 19.82 -25.50
CA ASP A 44 20.44 18.42 -25.10
C ASP A 44 19.63 18.09 -23.84
N GLU A 45 19.53 19.03 -22.89
CA GLU A 45 18.69 18.91 -21.70
C GLU A 45 17.20 18.85 -22.08
N GLN A 46 16.75 19.73 -22.97
CA GLN A 46 15.37 19.73 -23.42
C GLN A 46 15.03 18.43 -24.18
N LYS A 47 15.97 17.94 -25.00
CA LYS A 47 15.84 16.62 -25.67
C LYS A 47 15.77 15.47 -24.66
N ALA A 48 16.51 15.55 -23.54
CA ALA A 48 16.43 14.55 -22.48
C ALA A 48 15.03 14.51 -21.86
N ASN A 49 14.44 15.67 -21.55
CA ASN A 49 13.06 15.73 -21.05
C ASN A 49 12.05 15.16 -22.05
N VAL A 50 12.20 15.47 -23.34
CA VAL A 50 11.32 14.92 -24.39
C VAL A 50 11.45 13.39 -24.48
N LYS A 51 12.65 12.82 -24.31
CA LYS A 51 12.83 11.36 -24.25
C LYS A 51 12.07 10.74 -23.07
N VAL A 52 11.98 11.42 -21.92
CA VAL A 52 11.19 10.94 -20.78
C VAL A 52 9.70 10.91 -21.14
N LEU A 53 9.17 11.98 -21.73
CA LEU A 53 7.78 12.01 -22.23
C LEU A 53 7.50 10.88 -23.22
N ASP A 54 8.40 10.67 -24.18
CA ASP A 54 8.26 9.65 -25.20
C ASP A 54 8.31 8.22 -24.62
N SER A 55 9.14 8.00 -23.60
CA SER A 55 9.19 6.75 -22.85
C SER A 55 7.90 6.49 -22.06
N VAL A 56 7.34 7.53 -21.41
CA VAL A 56 6.06 7.43 -20.69
C VAL A 56 4.93 7.04 -21.66
N LEU A 57 4.78 7.77 -22.76
CA LEU A 57 3.72 7.48 -23.75
C LEU A 57 3.95 6.15 -24.47
N GLY A 58 5.21 5.78 -24.72
CA GLY A 58 5.58 4.47 -25.28
C GLY A 58 5.20 3.31 -24.37
N THR A 59 5.41 3.47 -23.06
CA THR A 59 4.98 2.49 -22.05
C THR A 59 3.45 2.38 -22.02
N ILE A 60 2.73 3.50 -22.01
CA ILE A 60 1.26 3.49 -22.06
C ILE A 60 0.76 2.77 -23.31
N ARG A 61 1.31 3.09 -24.49
CA ARG A 61 0.94 2.47 -25.76
C ARG A 61 1.08 0.95 -25.74
N THR A 62 2.11 0.43 -25.08
CA THR A 62 2.46 -0.99 -25.16
C THR A 62 1.88 -1.80 -23.99
N GLN A 63 1.93 -1.26 -22.77
CA GLN A 63 1.69 -2.01 -21.54
C GLN A 63 0.44 -1.60 -20.76
N PHE A 64 -0.22 -0.48 -21.09
CA PHE A 64 -1.42 -0.05 -20.36
C PHE A 64 -2.54 -1.09 -20.46
N TYR A 65 -3.28 -1.26 -19.36
CA TYR A 65 -4.33 -2.27 -19.22
C TYR A 65 -5.46 -2.10 -20.25
N ASP A 66 -5.85 -0.86 -20.57
CA ASP A 66 -6.85 -0.53 -21.58
C ASP A 66 -6.19 -0.17 -22.92
N LYS A 67 -6.37 -1.01 -23.94
CA LYS A 67 -5.82 -0.76 -25.28
C LYS A 67 -6.50 0.38 -26.05
N LYS A 68 -7.55 0.97 -25.49
CA LYS A 68 -8.16 2.22 -25.99
C LYS A 68 -7.65 3.45 -25.25
N TYR A 69 -6.79 3.30 -24.24
CA TYR A 69 -6.18 4.38 -23.47
C TYR A 69 -7.20 5.37 -22.89
N GLY A 70 -8.37 4.89 -22.43
CA GLY A 70 -9.45 5.77 -21.96
C GLY A 70 -10.05 6.68 -23.05
N GLY A 71 -9.78 6.40 -24.33
CA GLY A 71 -10.20 7.23 -25.46
C GLY A 71 -9.22 8.34 -25.86
N HIS A 72 -8.05 8.43 -25.22
CA HIS A 72 -7.04 9.43 -25.54
C HIS A 72 -6.25 9.10 -26.83
N ASP A 73 -6.05 10.10 -27.68
CA ASP A 73 -5.05 10.05 -28.75
C ASP A 73 -3.67 10.43 -28.18
N LEU A 74 -2.78 9.44 -28.07
CA LEU A 74 -1.45 9.64 -27.49
C LEU A 74 -0.57 10.57 -28.34
N LYS A 75 -0.79 10.66 -29.66
CA LYS A 75 -0.05 11.57 -30.55
C LYS A 75 -0.48 13.01 -30.31
N GLU A 76 -1.79 13.24 -30.19
CA GLU A 76 -2.33 14.55 -29.83
C GLU A 76 -1.86 14.97 -28.43
N MET A 77 -1.92 14.05 -27.47
CA MET A 77 -1.46 14.29 -26.10
C MET A 77 0.02 14.69 -26.06
N ARG A 78 0.89 13.96 -26.77
CA ARG A 78 2.32 14.34 -26.92
C ARG A 78 2.44 15.77 -27.41
N ALA A 79 1.74 16.14 -28.48
CA ALA A 79 1.83 17.45 -29.09
C ALA A 79 1.41 18.58 -28.12
N ARG A 80 0.37 18.36 -27.29
CA ARG A 80 -0.09 19.35 -26.29
C ARG A 80 0.91 19.59 -25.16
N TYR A 81 1.66 18.56 -24.76
CA TYR A 81 2.56 18.63 -23.61
C TYR A 81 4.03 18.89 -23.96
N LEU A 82 4.41 18.70 -25.22
CA LEU A 82 5.79 18.75 -25.70
C LEU A 82 6.54 20.02 -25.26
N GLU A 83 5.99 21.21 -25.53
CA GLU A 83 6.66 22.47 -25.20
C GLU A 83 6.86 22.64 -23.68
N ARG A 84 5.85 22.27 -22.88
CA ARG A 84 5.91 22.38 -21.42
C ARG A 84 6.94 21.41 -20.83
N VAL A 85 7.01 20.19 -21.36
CA VAL A 85 8.02 19.19 -20.99
C VAL A 85 9.42 19.67 -21.37
N ALA A 86 9.59 20.11 -22.62
CA ALA A 86 10.88 20.56 -23.13
C ALA A 86 11.42 21.77 -22.36
N LYS A 87 10.55 22.63 -21.80
CA LYS A 87 10.96 23.81 -21.03
C LYS A 87 11.05 23.59 -19.52
N ALA A 88 10.60 22.44 -19.00
CA ALA A 88 10.66 22.16 -17.57
C ALA A 88 12.11 21.94 -17.12
N GLU A 89 12.42 22.36 -15.89
CA GLU A 89 13.64 21.89 -15.22
C GLU A 89 13.54 20.39 -14.94
N ALA A 90 14.66 19.68 -15.03
CA ALA A 90 14.72 18.24 -14.79
C ALA A 90 14.32 17.87 -13.34
N GLY A 91 13.89 16.62 -13.13
CA GLY A 91 13.45 16.12 -11.83
C GLY A 91 12.04 16.56 -11.46
N VAL A 92 11.83 17.03 -10.23
CA VAL A 92 10.50 17.33 -9.67
C VAL A 92 9.67 18.28 -10.55
N PRO A 93 10.20 19.38 -11.12
CA PRO A 93 9.43 20.25 -12.00
C PRO A 93 8.93 19.55 -13.28
N LEU A 94 9.76 18.74 -13.93
CA LEU A 94 9.37 17.88 -15.05
C LEU A 94 8.28 16.88 -14.63
N HIS A 95 8.46 16.20 -13.49
CA HIS A 95 7.48 15.23 -12.98
C HIS A 95 6.11 15.88 -12.72
N LYS A 96 6.05 17.14 -12.26
CA LYS A 96 4.78 17.88 -12.10
C LYS A 96 4.05 18.06 -13.44
N VAL A 97 4.78 18.38 -14.52
CA VAL A 97 4.18 18.48 -15.87
C VAL A 97 3.67 17.12 -16.35
N LEU A 98 4.47 16.06 -16.18
CA LEU A 98 4.08 14.70 -16.57
C LEU A 98 2.88 14.19 -15.77
N ARG A 99 2.85 14.42 -14.45
CA ARG A 99 1.70 14.04 -13.61
C ARG A 99 0.43 14.81 -13.98
N THR A 100 0.56 16.07 -14.42
CA THR A 100 -0.59 16.81 -14.99
C THR A 100 -1.13 16.13 -16.24
N MET A 101 -0.26 15.62 -17.12
CA MET A 101 -0.66 14.85 -18.31
C MET A 101 -1.31 13.52 -17.93
N LEU A 102 -0.68 12.75 -17.03
CA LEU A 102 -1.19 11.45 -16.59
C LEU A 102 -2.53 11.56 -15.84
N GLY A 103 -2.77 12.67 -15.15
CA GLY A 103 -4.05 12.95 -14.51
C GLY A 103 -5.23 13.13 -15.48
N GLU A 104 -5.00 13.29 -16.79
CA GLU A 104 -6.07 13.29 -17.79
C GLU A 104 -6.74 11.91 -17.94
N PHE A 105 -6.03 10.81 -17.66
CA PHE A 105 -6.56 9.45 -17.83
C PHE A 105 -7.64 9.08 -16.81
N LYS A 106 -7.73 9.81 -15.68
CA LYS A 106 -8.70 9.57 -14.61
C LYS A 106 -8.72 8.12 -14.08
N VAL A 107 -7.52 7.55 -13.95
CA VAL A 107 -7.30 6.23 -13.35
C VAL A 107 -6.24 6.30 -12.25
N SER A 108 -6.28 5.31 -11.37
CA SER A 108 -5.28 5.02 -10.36
C SER A 108 -4.03 4.36 -10.94
N HIS A 109 -2.99 4.35 -10.10
CA HIS A 109 -1.69 3.76 -10.34
C HIS A 109 -1.02 4.25 -11.63
N LEU A 110 -1.23 5.52 -11.98
CA LEU A 110 -0.64 6.14 -13.15
C LEU A 110 0.06 7.45 -12.76
N THR A 111 1.36 7.38 -12.50
CA THR A 111 2.13 8.54 -12.00
C THR A 111 3.62 8.38 -12.26
N VAL A 112 4.34 9.51 -12.26
CA VAL A 112 5.81 9.54 -12.30
C VAL A 112 6.31 9.95 -10.93
N MET A 113 7.34 9.27 -10.46
CA MET A 113 8.00 9.52 -9.18
C MET A 113 9.52 9.56 -9.34
N GLU A 114 10.18 10.24 -8.40
CA GLU A 114 11.64 10.24 -8.31
C GLU A 114 12.18 8.81 -8.19
N GLY A 115 13.38 8.57 -8.73
CA GLY A 115 14.02 7.25 -8.71
C GLY A 115 14.12 6.65 -7.31
N GLU A 116 14.48 7.50 -6.34
CA GLU A 116 14.64 7.12 -4.94
C GLU A 116 13.34 6.62 -4.29
N ALA A 117 12.17 7.15 -4.69
CA ALA A 117 10.89 6.66 -4.18
C ALA A 117 10.71 5.17 -4.54
N TYR A 118 11.15 4.76 -5.72
CA TYR A 118 11.18 3.36 -6.09
C TYR A 118 12.30 2.60 -5.38
N THR A 119 13.56 3.01 -5.56
CA THR A 119 14.73 2.22 -5.17
C THR A 119 14.88 2.09 -3.65
N GLU A 120 14.51 3.10 -2.87
CA GLU A 120 14.69 3.12 -1.42
C GLU A 120 13.43 2.75 -0.66
N HIS A 121 12.25 2.68 -1.29
CA HIS A 121 10.98 2.37 -0.62
C HIS A 121 10.24 1.21 -1.28
N PHE A 122 9.76 1.37 -2.52
CA PHE A 122 8.93 0.36 -3.17
C PHE A 122 9.68 -0.94 -3.49
N ALA A 123 10.90 -0.88 -4.04
CA ALA A 123 11.68 -2.07 -4.38
C ALA A 123 12.05 -2.90 -3.14
N PRO A 124 12.57 -2.33 -2.03
CA PRO A 124 12.80 -3.09 -0.81
C PRO A 124 11.54 -3.72 -0.23
N GLU A 125 10.38 -3.06 -0.34
CA GLU A 125 9.08 -3.61 0.07
C GLU A 125 8.67 -4.82 -0.78
N MET A 126 8.91 -4.78 -2.09
CA MET A 126 8.62 -5.85 -3.06
C MET A 126 9.63 -7.00 -3.02
N ASP A 127 10.87 -6.73 -2.60
CA ASP A 127 11.94 -7.73 -2.47
C ASP A 127 12.01 -8.32 -1.05
N ASN A 128 11.10 -7.92 -0.15
CA ASN A 128 11.12 -8.29 1.27
C ASN A 128 12.46 -7.97 1.96
N THR A 129 13.10 -6.87 1.59
CA THR A 129 14.39 -6.48 2.13
C THR A 129 14.23 -5.55 3.33
N LYS A 130 14.95 -5.83 4.42
CA LYS A 130 15.08 -4.86 5.51
C LYS A 130 15.95 -3.71 5.02
N ARG A 131 15.44 -2.50 5.17
CA ARG A 131 16.16 -1.28 4.81
C ARG A 131 16.29 -0.37 6.02
N ARG A 132 17.31 0.48 5.98
CA ARG A 132 17.48 1.55 6.96
C ARG A 132 16.42 2.61 6.68
N GLN A 133 15.59 2.92 7.67
CA GLN A 133 14.53 3.91 7.52
C GLN A 133 14.18 4.57 8.85
N THR A 134 13.67 5.80 8.75
CA THR A 134 13.19 6.61 9.88
C THR A 134 11.90 6.02 10.48
N GLY A 135 11.11 5.30 9.68
CA GLY A 135 9.93 4.56 10.14
C GLY A 135 8.72 5.45 10.38
N PHE A 136 8.59 6.57 9.68
CA PHE A 136 7.38 7.37 9.63
C PHE A 136 7.22 8.04 8.26
N ASP A 137 5.97 8.28 7.88
CA ASP A 137 5.59 8.98 6.65
C ASP A 137 4.83 10.28 7.03
N ILE A 138 4.83 11.24 6.11
CA ILE A 138 4.23 12.58 6.31
C ILE A 138 3.14 12.80 5.26
N SER A 139 2.01 13.34 5.67
CA SER A 139 0.98 13.83 4.76
C SER A 139 0.84 15.34 4.85
N GLU A 140 0.71 16.00 3.70
CA GLU A 140 0.33 17.41 3.60
C GLU A 140 -1.18 17.49 3.40
N LEU A 141 -1.89 17.87 4.47
CA LEU A 141 -3.35 17.89 4.48
C LEU A 141 -3.89 19.12 3.75
N GLU A 142 -3.22 20.26 3.95
CA GLU A 142 -3.44 21.55 3.30
C GLU A 142 -2.07 22.13 2.94
N PRO A 143 -1.98 23.09 1.98
CA PRO A 143 -0.70 23.68 1.60
C PRO A 143 0.09 24.21 2.81
N GLY A 144 1.28 23.64 3.05
CA GLY A 144 2.15 24.00 4.18
C GLY A 144 1.83 23.31 5.52
N GLU A 145 0.82 22.46 5.57
CA GLU A 145 0.36 21.75 6.78
C GLU A 145 0.76 20.26 6.74
N TYR A 146 1.98 19.98 7.19
CA TYR A 146 2.60 18.66 7.18
C TYR A 146 2.42 17.94 8.52
N PHE A 147 1.81 16.75 8.49
CA PHE A 147 1.57 15.93 9.68
C PHE A 147 2.13 14.53 9.52
N VAL A 148 2.67 13.97 10.60
CA VAL A 148 3.07 12.55 10.64
C VAL A 148 1.83 11.68 10.50
N SER A 149 1.61 11.08 9.33
CA SER A 149 0.42 10.28 9.04
C SER A 149 0.56 8.83 9.48
N ASP A 150 1.77 8.29 9.37
CA ASP A 150 2.05 6.90 9.71
C ASP A 150 3.34 6.75 10.52
N VAL A 151 3.32 5.86 11.50
CA VAL A 151 4.48 5.48 12.32
C VAL A 151 4.59 3.96 12.33
N LEU A 152 5.72 3.45 11.83
CA LEU A 152 5.96 2.02 11.66
C LEU A 152 6.16 1.35 13.04
N THR A 153 5.33 0.35 13.34
CA THR A 153 5.37 -0.35 14.64
C THR A 153 6.71 -1.07 14.86
N GLY A 154 7.37 -0.76 15.96
CA GLY A 154 8.73 -1.17 16.30
C GLY A 154 9.82 -0.50 15.46
N GLY A 155 9.49 0.60 14.76
CA GLY A 155 10.42 1.40 13.95
C GLY A 155 11.15 2.49 14.75
N ALA A 156 12.06 3.20 14.07
CA ALA A 156 12.90 4.23 14.71
C ALA A 156 12.10 5.43 15.24
N ALA A 157 11.14 5.93 14.47
CA ALA A 157 10.28 7.05 14.88
C ALA A 157 9.45 6.73 16.12
N GLU A 158 8.85 5.52 16.18
CA GLU A 158 8.12 5.07 17.37
C GLU A 158 9.04 5.05 18.60
N ALA A 159 10.25 4.49 18.45
CA ALA A 159 11.23 4.41 19.54
C ALA A 159 11.71 5.80 20.00
N ALA A 160 11.80 6.77 19.08
CA ALA A 160 12.16 8.15 19.38
C ALA A 160 11.00 8.96 20.01
N GLY A 161 9.76 8.45 19.97
CA GLY A 161 8.60 9.12 20.54
C GLY A 161 7.91 10.10 19.58
N ILE A 162 8.19 10.02 18.28
CA ILE A 162 7.36 10.64 17.23
C ILE A 162 6.00 9.97 17.25
N LYS A 163 4.94 10.78 17.14
CA LYS A 163 3.57 10.30 17.17
C LYS A 163 2.84 10.68 15.91
N ARG A 164 1.89 9.83 15.53
CA ARG A 164 0.86 10.16 14.56
C ARG A 164 0.18 11.48 14.96
N GLY A 165 0.04 12.38 14.00
CA GLY A 165 -0.57 13.70 14.19
C GLY A 165 0.36 14.79 14.71
N ASP A 166 1.64 14.49 14.95
CA ASP A 166 2.64 15.54 15.15
C ASP A 166 2.73 16.41 13.89
N ARG A 167 2.56 17.73 14.01
CA ARG A 167 2.81 18.69 12.91
C ARG A 167 4.30 18.87 12.76
N VAL A 168 4.86 18.49 11.62
CA VAL A 168 6.29 18.65 11.33
C VAL A 168 6.57 20.10 10.96
N ILE A 169 7.56 20.71 11.61
CA ILE A 169 7.94 22.11 11.39
C ILE A 169 9.26 22.18 10.61
N GLU A 170 10.24 21.38 11.04
CA GLU A 170 11.57 21.32 10.43
C GLU A 170 12.09 19.88 10.42
N LEU A 171 12.90 19.59 9.41
CA LEU A 171 13.79 18.42 9.35
C LEU A 171 15.23 18.93 9.17
N GLU A 172 16.15 18.45 9.99
CA GLU A 172 17.56 18.91 10.01
C GLU A 172 17.71 20.43 10.15
N GLY A 173 16.86 21.05 10.98
CA GLY A 173 16.89 22.49 11.24
C GLY A 173 16.42 23.37 10.07
N ASN A 174 15.98 22.76 8.97
CA ASN A 174 15.42 23.47 7.81
C ASN A 174 13.89 23.35 7.81
N PRO A 175 13.15 24.40 7.40
CA PRO A 175 11.69 24.34 7.28
C PRO A 175 11.23 23.12 6.48
N ILE A 176 10.07 22.56 6.86
CA ILE A 176 9.50 21.38 6.21
C ILE A 176 9.07 21.65 4.76
N GLU A 177 8.59 22.86 4.46
CA GLU A 177 8.17 23.25 3.11
C GLU A 177 9.38 23.31 2.17
N GLY A 178 9.37 22.48 1.12
CA GLY A 178 10.48 22.37 0.18
C GLY A 178 11.73 21.69 0.75
N ASN A 179 11.63 21.01 1.90
CA ASN A 179 12.76 20.31 2.51
C ASN A 179 13.23 19.16 1.61
N GLU A 180 14.54 19.05 1.39
CA GLU A 180 15.14 18.01 0.54
C GLU A 180 14.91 16.59 1.09
N LEU A 181 14.61 16.45 2.38
CA LEU A 181 14.31 15.15 2.99
C LEU A 181 12.88 14.66 2.73
N LEU A 182 11.99 15.52 2.20
CA LEU A 182 10.70 15.10 1.71
C LEU A 182 10.87 14.44 0.33
N LEU A 183 10.54 13.17 0.27
CA LEU A 183 10.50 12.39 -0.96
C LEU A 183 9.03 12.10 -1.29
N ASP A 184 8.53 12.70 -2.35
CA ASP A 184 7.16 12.50 -2.83
C ASP A 184 6.94 10.99 -3.09
N ALA A 185 6.01 10.38 -2.35
CA ALA A 185 5.76 8.94 -2.41
C ALA A 185 4.96 8.52 -3.65
N GLY A 186 4.70 9.46 -4.54
CA GLY A 186 3.73 9.33 -5.60
C GLY A 186 2.31 9.58 -5.11
N GLY A 187 1.39 9.54 -6.05
CA GLY A 187 -0.03 9.70 -5.83
C GLY A 187 -0.77 9.41 -7.12
N ASP A 188 -2.09 9.44 -7.07
CA ASP A 188 -2.95 9.15 -8.20
C ASP A 188 -3.51 10.45 -8.79
N PRO A 189 -2.79 11.15 -9.70
CA PRO A 189 -3.23 12.45 -10.22
C PRO A 189 -4.56 12.37 -10.99
N GLY A 190 -5.00 11.17 -11.35
CA GLY A 190 -6.29 10.92 -11.99
C GLY A 190 -7.46 10.86 -11.01
N LEU A 191 -7.22 10.66 -9.72
CA LEU A 191 -8.25 10.49 -8.70
C LEU A 191 -8.47 11.75 -7.87
N PRO A 192 -9.70 12.03 -7.40
CA PRO A 192 -9.99 13.16 -6.53
C PRO A 192 -9.54 12.90 -5.09
N ASN A 193 -9.54 13.97 -4.27
CA ASN A 193 -9.41 13.93 -2.81
C ASN A 193 -8.15 13.20 -2.30
N GLN A 194 -7.04 13.35 -3.03
CA GLN A 194 -5.74 12.82 -2.60
C GLN A 194 -4.96 13.90 -1.84
N HIS A 195 -4.43 13.54 -0.67
CA HIS A 195 -3.43 14.35 0.02
C HIS A 195 -2.04 14.00 -0.51
N ALA A 196 -1.12 14.97 -0.53
CA ALA A 196 0.26 14.67 -0.87
C ALA A 196 0.89 13.87 0.27
N HIS A 197 1.53 12.76 -0.09
CA HIS A 197 2.15 11.84 0.84
C HIS A 197 3.64 11.78 0.58
N TYR A 198 4.44 11.87 1.63
CA TYR A 198 5.88 11.94 1.57
C TYR A 198 6.50 10.87 2.42
N PHE A 199 7.47 10.19 1.81
CA PHE A 199 8.49 9.48 2.53
C PHE A 199 9.50 10.47 3.12
N VAL A 200 10.18 10.02 4.18
CA VAL A 200 11.32 10.75 4.75
C VAL A 200 12.62 10.05 4.37
N ARG A 201 13.48 10.77 3.64
CA ARG A 201 14.82 10.30 3.28
C ARG A 201 15.65 10.06 4.54
N ASN A 202 16.62 9.14 4.45
CA ASN A 202 17.57 8.96 5.52
C ASN A 202 18.51 10.19 5.61
N PRO A 203 18.80 10.70 6.82
CA PRO A 203 19.74 11.79 7.01
C PRO A 203 21.17 11.33 6.69
N ALA A 204 21.98 12.22 6.12
CA ALA A 204 23.38 11.94 5.78
C ALA A 204 24.22 11.55 7.01
N ASP A 205 24.03 12.26 8.13
CA ASP A 205 24.77 12.04 9.38
C ASP A 205 24.21 10.89 10.23
N GLY A 206 23.14 10.25 9.75
CA GLY A 206 22.61 9.03 10.32
C GLY A 206 21.74 9.16 11.57
N VAL A 207 21.50 10.38 12.04
CA VAL A 207 20.47 10.75 13.03
C VAL A 207 19.62 11.84 12.39
N LEU A 208 18.30 11.71 12.47
CA LEU A 208 17.36 12.69 11.93
C LEU A 208 16.84 13.59 13.05
N ASN A 209 17.07 14.88 12.97
CA ASN A 209 16.49 15.88 13.84
C ASN A 209 15.12 16.30 13.30
N VAL A 210 14.05 16.00 14.05
CA VAL A 210 12.67 16.34 13.70
C VAL A 210 12.13 17.34 14.71
N LYS A 211 11.77 18.53 14.25
CA LYS A 211 11.08 19.53 15.07
C LYS A 211 9.59 19.46 14.79
N VAL A 212 8.78 19.24 15.83
CA VAL A 212 7.33 19.07 15.70
C VAL A 212 6.55 19.91 16.69
N ARG A 213 5.28 20.14 16.36
CA ARG A 213 4.26 20.62 17.30
C ARG A 213 3.22 19.52 17.50
N ARG A 214 2.98 19.09 18.75
CA ARG A 214 2.11 17.95 19.05
C ARG A 214 0.66 18.37 19.29
N HIS A 215 0.47 19.51 19.94
CA HIS A 215 -0.83 20.13 20.19
C HIS A 215 -0.90 21.50 19.51
N ALA A 216 -2.07 21.92 19.05
CA ALA A 216 -2.23 23.19 18.34
C ALA A 216 -1.81 24.42 19.19
N ASP A 217 -1.93 24.31 20.52
CA ASP A 217 -1.62 25.35 21.50
C ASP A 217 -0.20 25.26 22.08
N ASP A 218 0.62 24.30 21.63
CA ASP A 218 2.03 24.20 21.99
C ASP A 218 2.78 25.47 21.56
N ARG A 219 3.25 26.23 22.55
CA ARG A 219 4.02 27.46 22.34
C ARG A 219 5.41 27.19 21.78
N GLU A 220 6.08 26.17 22.31
CA GLU A 220 7.44 25.79 21.93
C GLU A 220 7.41 24.42 21.24
N PRO A 221 7.95 24.29 20.01
CA PRO A 221 8.09 23.01 19.34
C PRO A 221 8.97 22.02 20.12
N MET A 222 8.69 20.73 19.97
CA MET A 222 9.49 19.63 20.50
C MET A 222 10.52 19.20 19.46
N ASN A 223 11.72 18.82 19.90
CA ASN A 223 12.74 18.22 19.04
C ASN A 223 12.90 16.73 19.37
N PHE A 224 13.02 15.91 18.34
CA PHE A 224 13.27 14.48 18.44
C PHE A 224 14.48 14.09 17.59
N GLU A 225 15.33 13.22 18.13
CA GLU A 225 16.42 12.59 17.40
C GLU A 225 15.99 11.17 17.00
N VAL A 226 15.83 10.95 15.69
CA VAL A 226 15.40 9.66 15.13
C VAL A 226 16.59 8.99 14.44
N THR A 227 17.13 7.94 15.05
CA THR A 227 18.21 7.14 14.43
C THR A 227 17.60 6.04 13.55
N PRO A 228 17.70 6.10 12.20
CA PRO A 228 17.09 5.11 11.31
C PRO A 228 17.55 3.69 11.60
N THR A 229 16.62 2.74 11.58
CA THR A 229 16.87 1.32 11.87
C THR A 229 16.53 0.42 10.70
N ASN A 230 17.11 -0.79 10.68
CA ASN A 230 16.83 -1.81 9.67
C ASN A 230 15.56 -2.58 10.01
N ILE A 231 14.44 -2.16 9.42
CA ILE A 231 13.13 -2.77 9.57
C ILE A 231 12.45 -2.91 8.20
N ASN A 232 11.53 -3.86 8.06
CA ASN A 232 10.61 -3.93 6.94
C ASN A 232 9.17 -4.03 7.45
N MET A 233 8.21 -3.82 6.56
CA MET A 233 6.80 -3.80 6.91
C MET A 233 6.22 -5.16 7.33
N ILE A 234 6.87 -6.29 6.98
CA ILE A 234 6.54 -7.61 7.53
C ILE A 234 6.83 -7.65 9.03
N GLN A 235 8.01 -7.17 9.45
CA GLN A 235 8.35 -7.11 10.87
C GLN A 235 7.42 -6.15 11.60
N ALA A 236 7.09 -5.01 11.01
CA ALA A 236 6.13 -4.07 11.60
C ALA A 236 4.73 -4.69 11.74
N THR A 237 4.27 -5.45 10.75
CA THR A 237 3.00 -6.20 10.83
C THR A 237 3.04 -7.22 11.96
N LYS A 238 4.14 -7.97 12.11
CA LYS A 238 4.33 -8.90 13.24
C LYS A 238 4.34 -8.17 14.59
N ASN A 239 5.00 -7.02 14.68
CA ASN A 239 5.06 -6.21 15.89
C ASN A 239 3.70 -5.59 16.24
N SER A 240 2.83 -5.38 15.25
CA SER A 240 1.49 -4.84 15.47
C SER A 240 0.53 -5.85 16.12
N VAL A 241 0.84 -7.15 16.08
CA VAL A 241 0.03 -8.20 16.69
C VAL A 241 -0.03 -7.97 18.20
N THR A 242 -1.19 -7.57 18.69
CA THR A 242 -1.41 -7.22 20.10
C THR A 242 -2.78 -7.69 20.57
N ILE A 243 -3.00 -7.62 21.89
CA ILE A 243 -4.32 -7.76 22.51
C ILE A 243 -4.67 -6.42 23.16
N ILE A 244 -5.85 -5.91 22.83
CA ILE A 244 -6.41 -4.69 23.37
C ILE A 244 -7.44 -5.09 24.43
N GLU A 245 -7.29 -4.58 25.64
CA GLU A 245 -8.30 -4.74 26.70
C GLU A 245 -9.20 -3.51 26.74
N PHE A 246 -10.52 -3.74 26.69
CA PHE A 246 -11.52 -2.67 26.71
C PHE A 246 -12.78 -3.15 27.41
N GLU A 247 -13.20 -2.45 28.47
CA GLU A 247 -14.44 -2.75 29.23
C GLU A 247 -14.54 -4.24 29.64
N GLY A 248 -13.41 -4.83 30.06
CA GLY A 248 -13.32 -6.23 30.50
C GLY A 248 -13.26 -7.28 29.38
N ARG A 249 -13.25 -6.86 28.10
CA ARG A 249 -13.12 -7.73 26.91
C ARG A 249 -11.72 -7.66 26.31
N LYS A 250 -11.33 -8.69 25.56
CA LYS A 250 -10.02 -8.83 24.90
C LYS A 250 -10.17 -8.90 23.39
N PHE A 251 -9.56 -7.96 22.67
CA PHE A 251 -9.59 -7.90 21.21
C PHE A 251 -8.21 -8.12 20.62
N GLY A 252 -8.07 -9.11 19.74
CA GLY A 252 -6.85 -9.28 18.96
C GLY A 252 -6.76 -8.18 17.90
N TYR A 253 -5.59 -7.59 17.71
CA TYR A 253 -5.37 -6.53 16.74
C TYR A 253 -4.16 -6.85 15.86
N ILE A 254 -4.29 -6.62 14.55
CA ILE A 254 -3.18 -6.66 13.59
C ILE A 254 -3.35 -5.56 12.56
N ARG A 255 -2.25 -4.88 12.21
CA ARG A 255 -2.18 -3.98 11.07
C ARG A 255 -1.42 -4.62 9.93
N PHE A 256 -2.07 -4.76 8.78
CA PHE A 256 -1.41 -5.14 7.55
C PHE A 256 -0.83 -3.90 6.90
N TRP A 257 0.50 -3.74 6.93
CA TRP A 257 1.14 -2.59 6.28
C TRP A 257 1.08 -2.67 4.74
N HIS A 258 1.14 -3.88 4.18
CA HIS A 258 0.90 -4.19 2.77
C HIS A 258 0.49 -5.66 2.61
N PHE A 259 0.16 -6.10 1.39
CA PHE A 259 -0.11 -7.51 1.05
C PHE A 259 0.86 -8.07 0.00
N LEU A 260 2.17 -7.81 0.08
CA LEU A 260 3.11 -8.27 -0.96
C LEU A 260 3.66 -9.68 -0.70
N HIS A 261 3.82 -10.06 0.58
CA HIS A 261 4.55 -11.27 0.97
C HIS A 261 3.81 -12.15 1.97
N ASP A 262 4.13 -13.43 1.96
CA ASP A 262 3.60 -14.49 2.84
C ASP A 262 3.91 -14.27 4.34
N GLY A 263 4.86 -13.38 4.66
CA GLY A 263 5.10 -12.91 6.02
C GLY A 263 3.85 -12.33 6.69
N MET A 264 2.95 -11.72 5.91
CA MET A 264 1.65 -11.23 6.37
C MET A 264 0.72 -12.37 6.77
N THR A 265 0.57 -13.33 5.86
CA THR A 265 -0.20 -14.56 6.09
C THR A 265 0.33 -15.33 7.30
N SER A 266 1.66 -15.41 7.44
CA SER A 266 2.34 -16.08 8.55
C SER A 266 2.12 -15.38 9.88
N ALA A 267 2.13 -14.04 9.90
CA ALA A 267 1.82 -13.25 11.09
C ALA A 267 0.39 -13.50 11.56
N LEU A 268 -0.59 -13.42 10.64
CA LEU A 268 -2.00 -13.69 10.94
C LEU A 268 -2.21 -15.12 11.41
N LYS A 269 -1.67 -16.11 10.68
CA LYS A 269 -1.79 -17.54 11.02
C LYS A 269 -1.21 -17.85 12.40
N ARG A 270 -0.08 -17.23 12.75
CA ARG A 270 0.52 -17.37 14.08
C ARG A 270 -0.37 -16.75 15.15
N ALA A 271 -0.87 -15.54 14.93
CA ALA A 271 -1.71 -14.82 15.87
C ALA A 271 -3.01 -15.58 16.18
N LEU A 272 -3.71 -16.04 15.13
CA LEU A 272 -4.90 -16.88 15.24
C LEU A 272 -4.66 -18.17 16.05
N LYS A 273 -3.52 -18.83 15.87
CA LYS A 273 -3.22 -20.11 16.54
C LYS A 273 -2.70 -19.98 17.97
N LYS A 274 -2.00 -18.89 18.28
CA LYS A 274 -1.17 -18.81 19.51
C LYS A 274 -1.52 -17.66 20.43
N GLU A 275 -2.07 -16.58 19.91
CA GLU A 275 -2.24 -15.35 20.69
C GLU A 275 -3.71 -15.03 20.96
N TRP A 276 -4.61 -15.34 20.02
CA TRP A 276 -5.98 -14.85 20.08
C TRP A 276 -7.05 -15.89 20.43
N ASP A 277 -6.64 -17.09 20.88
CA ASP A 277 -7.56 -18.16 21.30
C ASP A 277 -8.57 -17.67 22.37
N MET A 278 -8.13 -16.76 23.24
CA MET A 278 -8.95 -16.16 24.32
C MET A 278 -9.47 -14.74 24.00
N CYS A 279 -9.36 -14.28 22.76
CA CYS A 279 -9.93 -12.99 22.36
C CYS A 279 -11.43 -13.15 22.04
N ASP A 280 -12.24 -12.20 22.51
CA ASP A 280 -13.68 -12.11 22.25
C ASP A 280 -13.97 -11.74 20.79
N GLY A 281 -13.04 -11.05 20.13
CA GLY A 281 -13.15 -10.62 18.75
C GLY A 281 -11.81 -10.11 18.18
N LEU A 282 -11.80 -9.78 16.90
CA LEU A 282 -10.60 -9.30 16.20
C LEU A 282 -10.81 -7.95 15.52
N ILE A 283 -9.73 -7.17 15.42
CA ILE A 283 -9.65 -5.93 14.65
C ILE A 283 -8.56 -6.11 13.58
N ILE A 284 -8.95 -5.99 12.33
CA ILE A 284 -8.09 -6.11 11.15
C ILE A 284 -7.89 -4.72 10.54
N ASP A 285 -6.70 -4.15 10.69
CA ASP A 285 -6.40 -2.83 10.17
C ASP A 285 -5.83 -2.89 8.74
N LEU A 286 -6.63 -2.38 7.79
CA LEU A 286 -6.36 -2.33 6.35
C LEU A 286 -5.91 -0.94 5.89
N ARG A 287 -5.51 -0.03 6.78
CA ARG A 287 -5.04 1.31 6.39
C ARG A 287 -3.71 1.26 5.66
N GLY A 288 -3.54 2.17 4.70
CA GLY A 288 -2.33 2.27 3.87
C GLY A 288 -2.27 1.30 2.67
N ARG A 289 -1.06 0.99 2.19
CA ARG A 289 -0.82 0.42 0.84
C ARG A 289 -1.38 -0.98 0.59
N GLY A 290 -1.68 -1.26 -0.67
CA GLY A 290 -2.16 -2.56 -1.17
C GLY A 290 -1.10 -3.66 -1.30
N GLY A 291 -1.22 -4.48 -2.34
CA GLY A 291 -0.26 -5.55 -2.62
C GLY A 291 -0.80 -6.65 -3.53
N SER A 292 -0.25 -7.85 -3.37
CA SER A 292 -0.62 -9.06 -4.09
C SER A 292 -2.03 -9.56 -3.71
N PRO A 293 -2.91 -9.80 -4.70
CA PRO A 293 -4.20 -10.45 -4.49
C PRO A 293 -4.09 -11.84 -3.83
N ASN A 294 -3.01 -12.57 -4.09
CA ASN A 294 -2.79 -13.90 -3.52
C ASN A 294 -2.61 -13.83 -2.00
N VAL A 295 -1.79 -12.90 -1.52
CA VAL A 295 -1.53 -12.71 -0.08
C VAL A 295 -2.76 -12.10 0.60
N MET A 296 -3.43 -11.15 -0.06
CA MET A 296 -4.70 -10.58 0.39
C MET A 296 -5.74 -11.69 0.61
N ASN A 297 -5.98 -12.55 -0.39
CA ASN A 297 -6.94 -13.66 -0.26
C ASN A 297 -6.55 -14.66 0.83
N ALA A 298 -5.25 -14.92 1.01
CA ALA A 298 -4.78 -15.75 2.13
C ALA A 298 -5.10 -15.13 3.50
N CYS A 299 -4.97 -13.80 3.62
CA CYS A 299 -5.30 -13.07 4.85
C CYS A 299 -6.82 -12.86 5.03
N PHE A 300 -7.61 -13.02 3.97
CA PHE A 300 -9.08 -12.97 4.00
C PHE A 300 -9.70 -14.33 4.38
N ALA A 301 -9.05 -15.42 3.98
CA ALA A 301 -9.52 -16.80 4.13
C ALA A 301 -9.97 -17.23 5.55
N PRO A 302 -9.42 -16.69 6.66
CA PRO A 302 -9.94 -16.97 8.00
C PRO A 302 -11.41 -16.57 8.21
N PHE A 303 -11.86 -15.52 7.53
CA PHE A 303 -13.14 -14.84 7.80
C PHE A 303 -14.21 -15.13 6.74
N GLY A 304 -13.78 -15.37 5.50
CA GLY A 304 -14.66 -15.73 4.39
C GLY A 304 -13.91 -16.52 3.33
N ASP A 305 -14.62 -17.22 2.46
CA ASP A 305 -13.99 -17.87 1.31
C ASP A 305 -13.67 -16.79 0.25
N PRO A 306 -12.44 -16.66 -0.27
CA PRO A 306 -12.06 -15.74 -1.36
C PRO A 306 -12.76 -16.07 -2.70
N PRO A 307 -12.87 -15.10 -3.64
CA PRO A 307 -13.46 -15.39 -4.94
C PRO A 307 -12.53 -16.34 -5.70
N PRO A 308 -13.06 -17.27 -6.52
CA PRO A 308 -12.21 -18.14 -7.32
C PRO A 308 -11.30 -17.32 -8.23
N MET A 309 -9.99 -17.45 -8.08
CA MET A 309 -9.06 -16.74 -8.93
C MET A 309 -8.78 -17.52 -10.21
N SER A 310 -8.83 -16.83 -11.34
CA SER A 310 -8.36 -17.39 -12.60
C SER A 310 -6.86 -17.22 -12.73
N MET A 311 -6.17 -18.29 -13.11
CA MET A 311 -4.73 -18.24 -13.42
C MET A 311 -4.47 -17.76 -14.86
N PHE A 312 -5.50 -17.73 -15.72
CA PHE A 312 -5.36 -17.35 -17.13
C PHE A 312 -6.61 -16.60 -17.63
N PRO A 313 -6.45 -15.48 -18.36
CA PRO A 313 -7.58 -14.78 -18.96
C PRO A 313 -8.49 -15.75 -19.76
N GLY A 314 -9.78 -15.77 -19.43
CA GLY A 314 -10.78 -16.64 -20.09
C GLY A 314 -10.89 -18.07 -19.53
N MET A 315 -10.11 -18.45 -18.52
CA MET A 315 -10.32 -19.72 -17.80
C MET A 315 -11.19 -19.55 -16.55
N PRO A 316 -11.99 -20.58 -16.16
CA PRO A 316 -12.70 -20.58 -14.90
C PRO A 316 -11.74 -20.48 -13.72
N GLY A 317 -12.07 -19.60 -12.76
CA GLY A 317 -11.32 -19.50 -11.51
C GLY A 317 -11.38 -20.81 -10.71
N ARG A 318 -10.31 -21.11 -9.97
CA ARG A 318 -10.27 -22.24 -9.04
C ARG A 318 -10.28 -21.73 -7.60
N LYS A 319 -11.00 -22.45 -6.72
CA LYS A 319 -10.86 -22.25 -5.28
C LYS A 319 -9.45 -22.68 -4.86
N ILE A 320 -8.80 -21.84 -4.06
CA ILE A 320 -7.48 -22.10 -3.49
C ILE A 320 -7.67 -22.39 -2.01
N ASP A 321 -7.12 -23.50 -1.52
CA ASP A 321 -7.00 -23.76 -0.09
C ASP A 321 -5.73 -23.08 0.43
N TYR A 322 -5.92 -22.04 1.23
CA TYR A 322 -4.84 -21.27 1.84
C TYR A 322 -4.30 -21.89 3.13
N ASN A 323 -4.90 -22.99 3.62
CA ASN A 323 -4.54 -23.66 4.87
C ASN A 323 -4.48 -22.67 6.04
N MET A 324 -5.52 -21.85 6.19
CA MET A 324 -5.64 -20.85 7.25
C MET A 324 -6.62 -21.31 8.33
N PRO A 325 -6.33 -21.10 9.64
CA PRO A 325 -7.33 -21.29 10.69
C PRO A 325 -8.54 -20.41 10.41
N LYS A 326 -9.74 -20.95 10.60
CA LYS A 326 -10.97 -20.18 10.52
C LYS A 326 -11.18 -19.42 11.84
N TRP A 327 -11.83 -18.27 11.73
CA TRP A 327 -12.27 -17.47 12.86
C TRP A 327 -13.79 -17.35 12.81
N ASP A 328 -14.45 -17.64 13.92
CA ASP A 328 -15.92 -17.76 14.02
C ASP A 328 -16.56 -16.78 15.01
N ARG A 329 -15.76 -15.87 15.58
CA ARG A 329 -16.22 -14.82 16.51
C ARG A 329 -16.27 -13.46 15.81
N PRO A 330 -16.88 -12.42 16.40
CA PRO A 330 -16.97 -11.11 15.79
C PRO A 330 -15.62 -10.52 15.37
N VAL A 331 -15.61 -9.85 14.21
CA VAL A 331 -14.43 -9.21 13.65
C VAL A 331 -14.81 -7.89 13.00
N VAL A 332 -13.93 -6.89 13.13
CA VAL A 332 -14.07 -5.56 12.53
C VAL A 332 -12.86 -5.28 11.64
N ALA A 333 -13.09 -4.68 10.47
CA ALA A 333 -12.03 -4.17 9.61
C ALA A 333 -11.95 -2.63 9.70
N LEU A 334 -10.73 -2.09 9.74
CA LEU A 334 -10.46 -0.65 9.69
C LEU A 334 -9.98 -0.26 8.30
N GLN A 335 -10.43 0.86 7.78
CA GLN A 335 -9.98 1.43 6.50
C GLN A 335 -9.89 2.95 6.55
N ASP A 336 -9.15 3.54 5.63
CA ASP A 336 -9.07 5.00 5.44
C ASP A 336 -8.94 5.36 3.95
N SER A 337 -8.81 6.66 3.66
CA SER A 337 -8.53 7.17 2.32
C SER A 337 -7.18 6.71 1.75
N GLY A 338 -6.31 6.14 2.60
CA GLY A 338 -5.05 5.50 2.23
C GLY A 338 -5.15 4.00 1.99
N SER A 339 -6.28 3.34 2.29
CA SER A 339 -6.54 1.92 2.00
C SER A 339 -6.70 1.72 0.50
N ARG A 340 -5.66 1.27 -0.22
CA ARG A 340 -5.66 1.21 -1.70
C ARG A 340 -5.45 -0.19 -2.27
N SER A 341 -5.75 -0.37 -3.55
CA SER A 341 -5.46 -1.56 -4.36
C SER A 341 -6.04 -2.84 -3.74
N ALA A 342 -5.24 -3.90 -3.52
CA ALA A 342 -5.73 -5.13 -2.92
C ALA A 342 -6.45 -4.92 -1.57
N LYS A 343 -6.14 -3.85 -0.80
CA LYS A 343 -6.88 -3.57 0.44
C LYS A 343 -8.29 -3.05 0.19
N GLU A 344 -8.53 -2.33 -0.89
CA GLU A 344 -9.91 -1.95 -1.29
C GLU A 344 -10.69 -3.14 -1.77
N VAL A 345 -10.05 -4.02 -2.55
CA VAL A 345 -10.68 -5.29 -2.93
C VAL A 345 -11.05 -6.08 -1.68
N TYR A 346 -10.15 -6.18 -0.70
CA TYR A 346 -10.44 -6.79 0.60
C TYR A 346 -11.66 -6.14 1.28
N ALA A 347 -11.69 -4.80 1.38
CA ALA A 347 -12.77 -4.06 2.03
C ALA A 347 -14.12 -4.22 1.31
N HIS A 348 -14.13 -4.13 -0.02
CA HIS A 348 -15.32 -4.38 -0.85
C HIS A 348 -15.87 -5.78 -0.59
N ASN A 349 -14.97 -6.75 -0.66
CA ASN A 349 -15.27 -8.15 -0.44
C ASN A 349 -15.79 -8.45 0.97
N TRP A 350 -15.19 -7.80 1.96
CA TRP A 350 -15.60 -7.85 3.37
C TRP A 350 -17.04 -7.38 3.56
N LYS A 351 -17.37 -6.25 2.95
CA LYS A 351 -18.71 -5.67 2.96
C LYS A 351 -19.70 -6.53 2.19
N TYR A 352 -19.31 -7.03 1.01
CA TYR A 352 -20.18 -7.85 0.16
C TYR A 352 -20.60 -9.16 0.85
N LEU A 353 -19.67 -9.81 1.56
CA LEU A 353 -19.94 -11.06 2.28
C LEU A 353 -20.50 -10.84 3.70
N GLU A 354 -20.76 -9.60 4.09
CA GLU A 354 -21.30 -9.25 5.41
C GLU A 354 -20.47 -9.84 6.57
N ILE A 355 -19.13 -9.89 6.42
CA ILE A 355 -18.24 -10.53 7.40
C ILE A 355 -18.30 -9.83 8.76
N GLY A 356 -18.38 -8.50 8.75
CA GLY A 356 -18.48 -7.69 9.94
C GLY A 356 -18.40 -6.20 9.62
N PRO A 357 -18.41 -5.34 10.64
CA PRO A 357 -18.29 -3.90 10.44
C PRO A 357 -16.99 -3.50 9.73
N LEU A 358 -17.12 -2.56 8.81
CA LEU A 358 -16.05 -1.81 8.18
C LEU A 358 -16.09 -0.38 8.72
N VAL A 359 -15.05 0.05 9.42
CA VAL A 359 -14.99 1.29 10.21
C VAL A 359 -13.91 2.22 9.66
N GLY A 360 -14.20 3.51 9.54
CA GLY A 360 -13.23 4.53 9.14
C GLY A 360 -13.72 5.40 7.99
N GLU A 361 -12.87 5.70 7.03
CA GLU A 361 -13.18 6.59 5.90
C GLU A 361 -13.43 5.80 4.60
N SER A 362 -13.96 6.48 3.58
CA SER A 362 -14.13 5.91 2.24
C SER A 362 -12.76 5.69 1.60
N THR A 363 -12.58 4.56 0.90
CA THR A 363 -11.36 4.27 0.15
C THR A 363 -11.29 5.12 -1.13
N PRO A 364 -10.12 5.25 -1.81
CA PRO A 364 -10.01 6.14 -2.97
C PRO A 364 -10.59 5.60 -4.29
N GLY A 365 -10.94 4.31 -4.38
CA GLY A 365 -11.32 3.67 -5.64
C GLY A 365 -10.12 3.39 -6.53
N ALA A 366 -8.96 3.07 -5.94
CA ALA A 366 -7.71 2.85 -6.64
C ALA A 366 -7.39 1.35 -6.71
N VAL A 367 -7.92 0.63 -7.71
CA VAL A 367 -7.86 -0.86 -7.72
C VAL A 367 -7.10 -1.47 -8.88
N LEU A 368 -6.69 -0.70 -9.89
CA LEU A 368 -5.97 -1.28 -11.03
C LEU A 368 -4.64 -1.93 -10.61
N GLY A 369 -4.38 -3.12 -11.14
CA GLY A 369 -3.13 -3.82 -10.92
C GLY A 369 -1.99 -3.15 -11.68
N SER A 370 -0.95 -2.73 -10.98
CA SER A 370 0.10 -1.87 -11.52
C SER A 370 1.49 -2.48 -11.45
N THR A 371 2.40 -1.89 -12.23
CA THR A 371 3.83 -2.19 -12.19
C THR A 371 4.63 -0.93 -12.51
N PHE A 372 5.95 -1.04 -12.43
CA PHE A 372 6.88 0.07 -12.63
C PHE A 372 7.66 -0.07 -13.95
N ALA A 373 8.01 1.06 -14.54
CA ALA A 373 9.00 1.16 -15.62
C ALA A 373 9.99 2.27 -15.29
N GLU A 374 11.28 1.97 -15.41
CA GLU A 374 12.34 2.96 -15.29
C GLU A 374 12.35 3.88 -16.52
N LEU A 375 12.53 5.17 -16.29
CA LEU A 375 12.54 6.21 -17.31
C LEU A 375 13.98 6.64 -17.63
N PRO A 376 14.24 7.28 -18.80
CA PRO A 376 15.60 7.64 -19.23
C PRO A 376 16.40 8.55 -18.28
N ASP A 377 15.72 9.28 -17.39
CA ASP A 377 16.31 10.16 -16.38
C ASP A 377 16.50 9.47 -15.02
N GLY A 378 16.24 8.17 -14.91
CA GLY A 378 16.32 7.38 -13.68
C GLY A 378 15.10 7.51 -12.76
N SER A 379 14.09 8.30 -13.16
CA SER A 379 12.78 8.30 -12.51
C SER A 379 11.99 7.03 -12.84
N TYR A 380 10.87 6.80 -12.17
CA TYR A 380 10.00 5.65 -12.45
C TYR A 380 8.58 6.08 -12.79
N LEU A 381 8.01 5.43 -13.80
CA LEU A 381 6.59 5.43 -14.11
C LEU A 381 5.92 4.26 -13.40
N LEU A 382 4.98 4.53 -12.51
CA LEU A 382 3.97 3.56 -12.09
C LEU A 382 2.84 3.62 -13.11
N TYR A 383 2.43 2.46 -13.65
CA TYR A 383 1.32 2.37 -14.59
C TYR A 383 0.45 1.13 -14.34
N PRO A 384 -0.87 1.20 -14.62
CA PRO A 384 -1.77 0.07 -14.49
C PRO A 384 -1.63 -0.86 -15.70
N ALA A 385 -1.26 -2.11 -15.44
CA ALA A 385 -1.07 -3.16 -16.42
C ALA A 385 -2.23 -4.17 -16.45
N GLN A 386 -3.04 -4.22 -15.38
CA GLN A 386 -4.09 -5.23 -15.21
C GLN A 386 -5.35 -4.64 -14.59
N ASN A 387 -6.50 -5.20 -14.97
CA ASN A 387 -7.78 -4.87 -14.37
C ASN A 387 -8.06 -5.80 -13.18
N ALA A 388 -8.53 -5.26 -12.06
CA ALA A 388 -8.80 -6.02 -10.83
C ALA A 388 -10.24 -6.56 -10.70
N ARG A 389 -11.11 -6.36 -11.71
CA ARG A 389 -12.53 -6.79 -11.69
C ARG A 389 -12.76 -8.24 -11.29
N ASP A 390 -11.85 -9.14 -11.67
CA ASP A 390 -11.98 -10.58 -11.39
C ASP A 390 -11.71 -10.94 -9.91
N LEU A 391 -11.30 -9.98 -9.10
CA LEU A 391 -10.95 -10.17 -7.68
C LEU A 391 -12.05 -9.71 -6.72
N SER A 392 -13.02 -8.95 -7.23
CA SER A 392 -14.14 -8.43 -6.44
C SER A 392 -15.38 -9.31 -6.56
N TRP A 393 -16.10 -9.50 -5.46
CA TRP A 393 -17.45 -10.10 -5.55
C TRP A 393 -18.45 -9.17 -6.23
N GLY A 394 -19.43 -9.78 -6.91
CA GLY A 394 -20.46 -9.05 -7.64
C GLY A 394 -19.97 -8.57 -9.01
N LYS A 395 -20.69 -7.60 -9.59
CA LYS A 395 -20.36 -6.97 -10.88
C LYS A 395 -20.00 -5.49 -10.70
N THR A 396 -19.37 -5.15 -9.59
CA THR A 396 -19.09 -3.77 -9.19
C THR A 396 -17.86 -3.24 -9.91
N GLU A 397 -17.95 -2.03 -10.48
CA GLU A 397 -16.77 -1.28 -10.91
C GLU A 397 -16.18 -0.60 -9.67
N LEU A 398 -14.98 -1.01 -9.25
CA LEU A 398 -14.29 -0.40 -8.11
C LEU A 398 -13.31 0.71 -8.50
N GLU A 399 -12.84 0.73 -9.75
CA GLU A 399 -11.95 1.79 -10.20
C GLU A 399 -12.69 3.12 -10.28
N GLY A 400 -12.17 4.14 -9.61
CA GLY A 400 -12.79 5.43 -9.41
C GLY A 400 -14.01 5.42 -8.49
N ASN A 401 -14.34 4.29 -7.85
CA ASN A 401 -15.52 4.13 -7.01
C ASN A 401 -15.12 3.68 -5.59
N PRO A 402 -15.18 4.59 -4.60
CA PRO A 402 -14.88 4.30 -3.21
C PRO A 402 -15.66 3.13 -2.61
N VAL A 403 -15.02 2.37 -1.73
CA VAL A 403 -15.70 1.46 -0.80
C VAL A 403 -16.10 2.26 0.44
N GLU A 404 -17.39 2.56 0.54
CA GLU A 404 -17.94 3.25 1.70
C GLU A 404 -17.91 2.36 2.95
N PRO A 405 -17.42 2.86 4.10
CA PRO A 405 -17.46 2.14 5.37
C PRO A 405 -18.92 1.95 5.82
N THR A 406 -19.17 0.89 6.57
CA THR A 406 -20.47 0.69 7.25
C THR A 406 -20.64 1.60 8.46
N HIS A 407 -19.51 1.98 9.08
CA HIS A 407 -19.44 2.84 10.26
C HIS A 407 -18.47 3.99 9.93
N PRO A 408 -18.95 5.05 9.27
CA PRO A 408 -18.09 6.17 8.85
C PRO A 408 -17.55 6.93 10.07
N VAL A 409 -16.24 7.12 10.10
CA VAL A 409 -15.51 7.84 11.14
C VAL A 409 -14.37 8.59 10.46
N LYS A 410 -14.34 9.92 10.64
CA LYS A 410 -13.25 10.75 10.11
C LYS A 410 -11.95 10.45 10.85
N ASP A 411 -10.85 10.43 10.10
CA ASP A 411 -9.53 10.39 10.69
C ASP A 411 -9.11 11.79 11.17
N LEU A 412 -9.06 12.01 12.49
CA LEU A 412 -8.64 13.29 13.06
C LEU A 412 -7.12 13.25 13.25
N LEU A 413 -6.39 13.48 12.16
CA LEU A 413 -4.93 13.43 12.16
C LEU A 413 -4.29 14.65 12.84
N GLU A 414 -4.80 15.85 12.57
CA GLU A 414 -4.21 17.11 13.00
C GLU A 414 -4.07 17.16 14.54
N TYR A 415 -2.82 17.27 15.02
CA TYR A 415 -2.53 17.37 16.46
C TYR A 415 -3.11 16.22 17.30
N ALA A 416 -3.22 15.02 16.72
CA ALA A 416 -3.81 13.86 17.37
C ALA A 416 -3.05 13.41 18.62
N ALA A 417 -1.79 13.83 18.80
CA ALA A 417 -0.93 13.42 19.91
C ALA A 417 -0.85 11.89 20.08
N GLY A 418 -0.87 11.16 18.97
CA GLY A 418 -0.88 9.70 18.91
C GLY A 418 -2.25 9.04 19.09
N GLN A 419 -3.33 9.80 19.23
CA GLN A 419 -4.69 9.27 19.17
C GLN A 419 -5.01 8.75 17.76
N ASP A 420 -5.87 7.74 17.71
CA ASP A 420 -6.25 7.05 16.49
C ASP A 420 -7.78 6.86 16.50
N THR A 421 -8.49 7.83 15.93
CA THR A 421 -9.96 7.89 16.00
C THR A 421 -10.63 6.70 15.33
N ILE A 422 -10.08 6.22 14.22
CA ILE A 422 -10.59 5.05 13.51
C ILE A 422 -10.40 3.78 14.34
N LYS A 423 -9.20 3.59 14.91
CA LYS A 423 -8.93 2.42 15.77
C LYS A 423 -9.80 2.43 17.04
N GLU A 424 -9.92 3.58 17.70
CA GLU A 424 -10.78 3.74 18.88
C GLU A 424 -12.25 3.46 18.57
N ALA A 425 -12.74 3.93 17.42
CA ALA A 425 -14.09 3.61 16.97
C ALA A 425 -14.26 2.12 16.68
N GLY A 426 -13.26 1.49 16.03
CA GLY A 426 -13.26 0.05 15.78
C GLY A 426 -13.34 -0.78 17.05
N ILE A 427 -12.60 -0.39 18.10
CA ILE A 427 -12.66 -1.01 19.43
C ILE A 427 -14.08 -0.91 20.01
N LYS A 428 -14.70 0.27 19.96
CA LYS A 428 -16.06 0.48 20.48
C LYS A 428 -17.11 -0.31 19.69
N VAL A 429 -17.02 -0.30 18.36
CA VAL A 429 -17.92 -1.07 17.49
C VAL A 429 -17.79 -2.57 17.77
N LEU A 430 -16.57 -3.09 17.90
CA LEU A 430 -16.36 -4.50 18.23
C LEU A 430 -16.89 -4.84 19.63
N TYR A 431 -16.70 -3.97 20.61
CA TYR A 431 -17.25 -4.14 21.95
C TYR A 431 -18.78 -4.28 21.93
N GLU A 432 -19.48 -3.42 21.20
CA GLU A 432 -20.93 -3.48 21.07
C GLU A 432 -21.42 -4.82 20.47
N LEU A 433 -20.62 -5.45 19.59
CA LEU A 433 -20.93 -6.77 19.04
C LEU A 433 -20.74 -7.92 20.03
N VAL A 434 -19.85 -7.77 21.02
CA VAL A 434 -19.47 -8.87 21.93
C VAL A 434 -19.96 -8.71 23.36
N LYS A 435 -20.41 -7.52 23.78
CA LYS A 435 -20.69 -7.19 25.19
C LYS A 435 -21.69 -8.15 25.85
N ASP A 436 -22.67 -8.63 25.08
CA ASP A 436 -23.72 -9.55 25.53
C ASP A 436 -23.42 -11.03 25.18
N LEU A 437 -22.30 -11.32 24.51
CA LEU A 437 -21.87 -12.67 24.17
C LEU A 437 -21.10 -13.33 25.33
N PRO A 438 -21.21 -14.66 25.50
CA PRO A 438 -20.39 -15.37 26.47
C PRO A 438 -18.90 -15.21 26.14
N ALA A 439 -18.07 -15.05 27.18
CA ALA A 439 -16.62 -15.01 27.00
C ALA A 439 -16.12 -16.35 26.42
N PRO A 440 -15.08 -16.34 25.59
CA PRO A 440 -14.52 -17.57 25.04
C PRO A 440 -13.97 -18.46 26.16
N THR A 441 -14.34 -19.73 26.14
CA THR A 441 -13.79 -20.76 27.01
C THR A 441 -12.70 -21.52 26.25
N LYS A 442 -11.59 -21.85 26.90
CA LYS A 442 -10.66 -22.84 26.33
C LYS A 442 -11.43 -24.15 26.16
N GLU A 443 -11.55 -24.63 24.93
CA GLU A 443 -11.95 -26.03 24.74
C GLU A 443 -10.86 -26.89 25.40
N GLU A 444 -11.25 -27.77 26.32
CA GLU A 444 -10.34 -28.83 26.74
C GLU A 444 -9.95 -29.63 25.48
N PRO A 445 -8.66 -29.98 25.31
CA PRO A 445 -8.27 -30.81 24.19
C PRO A 445 -9.13 -32.06 24.24
N LYS A 446 -9.91 -32.29 23.17
CA LYS A 446 -10.65 -33.54 23.03
C LYS A 446 -9.64 -34.66 23.23
N ASP A 447 -9.85 -35.44 24.29
CA ASP A 447 -9.09 -36.64 24.57
C ASP A 447 -9.26 -37.55 23.36
N ASN A 448 -8.33 -37.47 22.42
CA ASN A 448 -8.14 -38.51 21.43
C ASN A 448 -7.47 -39.66 22.18
N SER A 449 -8.24 -40.31 23.05
CA SER A 449 -7.95 -41.65 23.49
C SER A 449 -7.75 -42.49 22.22
N PRO A 450 -6.64 -43.24 22.10
CA PRO A 450 -6.43 -44.07 20.94
C PRO A 450 -7.57 -45.08 20.87
N GLU A 451 -8.36 -45.03 19.79
CA GLU A 451 -9.27 -46.12 19.45
C GLU A 451 -8.47 -47.42 19.49
N GLU A 452 -8.95 -48.32 20.34
CA GLU A 452 -8.40 -49.63 20.58
C GLU A 452 -8.18 -50.36 19.25
N GLU A 453 -6.97 -50.88 19.06
CA GLU A 453 -6.71 -51.97 18.14
C GLU A 453 -7.56 -53.18 18.57
N GLU A 454 -8.82 -53.26 18.12
CA GLU A 454 -9.53 -54.53 18.06
C GLU A 454 -9.13 -55.25 16.77
N GLY A 455 -8.32 -56.29 16.95
CA GLY A 455 -7.87 -57.15 15.88
C GLY A 455 -9.01 -57.93 15.21
N PHE A 456 -8.85 -58.17 13.91
CA PHE A 456 -8.71 -59.51 13.30
C PHE A 456 -8.24 -59.39 11.85
#